data_AF-A0A1C3ECK6-F1
#
_entry.id   AF-A0A1C3ECK6-F1
#
_cell.length_a   1.000
_cell.length_b   1.000
_cell.length_c   1.000
_cell.angle_alpha   90.00
_cell.angle_beta   90.00
_cell.angle_gamma   90.00
#
_symmetry.space_group_name_H-M   'P 1'
#
loop_
_entity.id
_entity.type
_entity.pdbx_description
1 polymer ?
#
loop_
_entity_poly.entity_id
_entity_poly.type
_entity_poly.pdbx_seq_one_letter_code
_entity_poly.pdbx_strand_id
1 'polypeptide(L)'
;MQQPKNHPTQAFIIASWASFALGVTAYCLGLWNSDMMLNEKGYYLVSLLFGLFSAVSLQKTVRDQQEGIDVTRLYALFCVVSVFSALAFVSIGLWNASLTLSEKGFYGIAYVLSLYAVIAVQKNVRDIKSVHQEKNSGRGFNAEPAADEVFNLHSSIDSDHSDSHSAESSATDVKI
;
A
#
# COMPACT_ATOMS: atom_id res chain seq x y z
N MET A 1 18.84 -17.75 -14.29
CA MET A 1 19.00 -17.98 -12.83
C MET A 1 17.91 -17.17 -12.14
N GLN A 2 16.84 -17.80 -11.65
CA GLN A 2 15.78 -17.12 -10.90
C GLN A 2 16.31 -16.85 -9.49
N GLN A 3 16.43 -15.58 -9.11
CA GLN A 3 16.91 -15.22 -7.78
C GLN A 3 15.82 -15.51 -6.73
N PRO A 4 16.17 -16.06 -5.55
CA PRO A 4 15.20 -16.27 -4.48
C PRO A 4 14.66 -14.92 -4.03
N LYS A 5 13.34 -14.73 -4.21
CA LYS A 5 12.61 -13.53 -3.83
C LYS A 5 12.49 -13.51 -2.31
N ASN A 6 13.37 -12.77 -1.63
CA ASN A 6 13.31 -12.64 -0.17
C ASN A 6 12.06 -11.86 0.24
N HIS A 7 11.14 -12.55 0.92
CA HIS A 7 9.92 -11.98 1.44
C HIS A 7 10.23 -11.15 2.70
N PRO A 8 9.67 -9.94 2.85
CA PRO A 8 9.85 -9.17 4.08
C PRO A 8 9.21 -9.92 5.25
N THR A 9 9.93 -10.02 6.36
CA THR A 9 9.38 -10.62 7.59
C THR A 9 8.27 -9.72 8.14
N GLN A 10 7.28 -10.32 8.83
CA GLN A 10 6.23 -9.54 9.49
C GLN A 10 6.79 -8.50 10.47
N ALA A 11 7.89 -8.84 11.16
CA ALA A 11 8.61 -7.92 12.03
C ALA A 11 9.12 -6.68 11.28
N PHE A 12 9.69 -6.84 10.08
CA PHE A 12 10.20 -5.73 9.28
C PHE A 12 9.09 -4.81 8.76
N ILE A 13 7.94 -5.38 8.40
CA ILE A 13 6.75 -4.62 7.98
C ILE A 13 6.28 -3.72 9.11
N ILE A 14 6.09 -4.28 10.30
CA ILE A 14 5.64 -3.54 11.49
C ILE A 14 6.67 -2.48 11.87
N ALA A 15 7.96 -2.83 11.90
CA ALA A 15 9.02 -1.88 12.24
C ALA A 15 9.06 -0.68 11.27
N SER A 16 8.82 -0.90 9.98
CA SER A 16 8.84 0.18 8.99
C SER A 16 7.64 1.13 9.15
N TRP A 17 6.45 0.58 9.35
CA TRP A 17 5.25 1.39 9.62
C TRP A 17 5.36 2.15 10.95
N ALA A 18 5.89 1.50 12.00
CA ALA A 18 6.14 2.14 13.28
C ALA A 18 7.17 3.27 13.16
N SER A 19 8.26 3.05 12.41
CA SER A 19 9.28 4.07 12.18
C SER A 19 8.74 5.26 11.39
N PHE A 20 7.88 5.02 10.40
CA PHE A 20 7.22 6.08 9.63
C PHE A 20 6.29 6.91 10.51
N ALA A 21 5.42 6.25 11.29
CA ALA A 21 4.54 6.91 12.23
C ALA A 21 5.35 7.73 13.25
N LEU A 22 6.41 7.14 13.82
CA LEU A 22 7.26 7.82 14.79
C LEU A 22 7.95 9.05 14.18
N GLY A 23 8.49 8.95 12.97
CA GLY A 23 9.15 10.08 12.30
C GLY A 23 8.21 11.25 12.04
N VAL A 24 7.03 10.96 11.47
CA VAL A 24 6.02 11.98 11.16
C VAL A 24 5.46 12.58 12.45
N THR A 25 5.10 11.76 13.43
CA THR A 25 4.57 12.22 14.71
C THR A 25 5.61 13.02 15.48
N ALA A 26 6.88 12.60 15.52
CA ALA A 26 7.95 13.38 16.16
C ALA A 26 8.11 14.75 15.51
N TYR A 27 8.09 14.82 14.16
CA TYR A 27 8.14 16.10 13.44
C TYR A 27 6.95 17.00 13.80
N CYS A 28 5.72 16.46 13.77
CA CYS A 28 4.51 17.20 14.12
C CYS A 28 4.48 17.65 15.59
N LEU A 29 4.94 16.81 16.52
CA LEU A 29 5.05 17.16 17.94
C LEU A 29 6.08 18.28 18.15
N GLY A 30 7.19 18.25 17.41
CA GLY A 30 8.13 19.37 17.35
C GLY A 30 7.42 20.66 16.94
N LEU A 31 6.68 20.64 15.82
CA LEU A 31 5.95 21.82 15.33
C LEU A 31 4.93 22.34 16.35
N TRP A 32 4.27 21.43 17.07
CA TRP A 32 3.31 21.81 18.09
C TRP A 32 4.00 22.53 19.25
N ASN A 33 5.17 22.03 19.68
CA ASN A 33 5.91 22.56 20.81
C ASN A 33 6.73 23.83 20.50
N SER A 34 7.10 24.05 19.24
CA SER A 34 7.97 25.16 18.88
C SER A 34 7.31 26.54 19.02
N ASP A 35 8.10 27.53 19.44
CA ASP A 35 7.67 28.92 19.58
C ASP A 35 7.79 29.70 18.25
N MET A 36 7.17 29.16 17.21
CA MET A 36 7.20 29.71 15.84
C MET A 36 5.86 30.30 15.47
N MET A 37 5.86 31.29 14.57
CA MET A 37 4.62 31.80 14.01
C MET A 37 3.86 30.72 13.21
N LEU A 38 2.53 30.82 13.16
CA LEU A 38 1.69 29.79 12.55
C LEU A 38 1.96 29.60 11.04
N ASN A 39 2.33 30.66 10.33
CA ASN A 39 2.75 30.61 8.93
C ASN A 39 4.06 29.82 8.76
N GLU A 40 5.02 29.97 9.66
CA GLU A 40 6.27 29.19 9.62
C GLU A 40 6.00 27.71 9.92
N LYS A 41 5.16 27.41 10.92
CA LYS A 41 4.72 26.03 11.19
C LYS A 41 4.07 25.40 9.96
N GLY A 42 3.19 26.15 9.28
CA GLY A 42 2.56 25.72 8.03
C GLY A 42 3.58 25.41 6.93
N TYR A 43 4.62 26.24 6.78
CA TYR A 43 5.70 26.00 5.82
C TYR A 43 6.41 24.67 6.06
N TYR A 44 6.78 24.38 7.30
CA TYR A 44 7.45 23.13 7.66
C TYR A 44 6.56 21.90 7.46
N LEU A 45 5.29 22.00 7.83
CA LEU A 45 4.32 20.92 7.63
C LEU A 45 4.13 20.61 6.14
N VAL A 46 3.91 21.64 5.32
CA VAL A 46 3.74 21.47 3.87
C VAL A 46 5.02 20.93 3.22
N SER A 47 6.20 21.39 3.67
CA SER A 47 7.48 20.88 3.18
C SER A 47 7.67 19.39 3.52
N LEU A 48 7.25 18.94 4.71
CA LEU A 48 7.23 17.52 5.08
C LEU A 48 6.30 16.72 4.17
N LEU A 49 5.06 17.15 4.02
CA LEU A 49 4.06 16.44 3.19
C LEU A 49 4.50 16.39 1.73
N PHE A 50 5.03 17.49 1.20
CA PHE A 50 5.57 17.57 -0.15
C PHE A 50 6.78 16.65 -0.35
N GLY A 51 7.67 16.58 0.64
CA GLY A 51 8.80 15.64 0.64
C GLY A 51 8.37 14.19 0.63
N LEU A 52 7.43 13.82 1.51
CA LEU A 52 6.86 12.47 1.58
C LEU A 52 6.22 12.07 0.25
N PHE A 53 5.36 12.95 -0.29
CA PHE A 53 4.73 12.73 -1.58
C PHE A 53 5.73 12.59 -2.72
N SER A 54 6.75 13.45 -2.77
CA SER A 54 7.80 13.42 -3.79
C SER A 54 8.62 12.13 -3.72
N ALA A 55 9.00 11.70 -2.51
CA ALA A 55 9.73 10.45 -2.31
C ALA A 55 8.92 9.22 -2.73
N VAL A 56 7.63 9.18 -2.39
CA VAL A 56 6.70 8.13 -2.84
C VAL A 56 6.56 8.11 -4.35
N SER A 57 6.38 9.28 -4.95
CA SER A 57 6.22 9.41 -6.39
C SER A 57 7.47 8.95 -7.12
N LEU A 58 8.66 9.36 -6.68
CA LEU A 58 9.93 8.93 -7.26
C LEU A 58 10.12 7.42 -7.13
N GLN A 59 9.85 6.86 -5.95
CA GLN A 59 9.95 5.42 -5.71
C GLN A 59 9.05 4.62 -6.66
N LYS A 60 7.82 5.10 -6.89
CA LYS A 60 6.87 4.52 -7.84
C LYS A 60 7.38 4.63 -9.28
N THR A 61 7.80 5.82 -9.71
CA THR A 61 8.32 6.07 -11.06
C THR A 61 9.54 5.22 -11.40
N VAL A 62 10.49 5.06 -10.47
CA VAL A 62 11.68 4.22 -10.67
C VAL A 62 11.28 2.74 -10.78
N ARG A 63 10.31 2.30 -9.97
CA ARG A 63 9.76 0.94 -10.04
C ARG A 63 9.06 0.69 -11.36
N ASP A 64 8.20 1.60 -11.80
CA ASP A 64 7.43 1.46 -13.03
C ASP A 64 8.38 1.31 -14.24
N GLN A 65 9.49 2.05 -14.27
CA GLN A 65 10.57 1.87 -15.25
C GLN A 65 11.24 0.49 -15.19
N GLN A 66 11.45 -0.07 -13.98
CA GLN A 66 12.04 -1.40 -13.80
C GLN A 66 11.08 -2.55 -14.18
N GLU A 67 9.78 -2.34 -14.01
CA GLU A 67 8.72 -3.28 -14.40
C GLU A 67 8.38 -3.21 -15.90
N GLY A 68 9.04 -2.32 -16.66
CA GLY A 68 8.80 -2.14 -18.11
C GLY A 68 7.50 -1.42 -18.42
N ILE A 69 6.91 -0.71 -17.45
CA ILE A 69 5.75 0.17 -17.65
C ILE A 69 6.26 1.46 -18.29
N ASP A 70 5.60 1.91 -19.36
CA ASP A 70 5.99 3.12 -20.07
C ASP A 70 5.89 4.36 -19.17
N VAL A 71 7.06 4.88 -18.80
CA VAL A 71 7.20 6.15 -18.06
C VAL A 71 7.90 7.15 -18.95
N THR A 72 7.24 8.28 -19.22
CA THR A 72 7.86 9.36 -20.00
C THR A 72 9.08 9.91 -19.25
N ARG A 73 10.21 10.07 -19.96
CA ARG A 73 11.45 10.65 -19.39
C ARG A 73 11.22 11.99 -18.70
N LEU A 74 10.34 12.82 -19.25
CA LEU A 74 9.97 14.11 -18.68
C LEU A 74 9.30 13.97 -17.30
N TYR A 75 8.36 13.02 -17.16
CA TYR A 75 7.70 12.74 -15.89
C TYR A 75 8.71 12.25 -14.83
N ALA A 76 9.63 11.35 -15.23
CA ALA A 76 10.68 10.89 -14.33
C ALA A 76 11.59 12.03 -13.85
N LEU A 77 11.92 12.97 -14.74
CA LEU A 77 12.68 14.17 -14.39
C LEU A 77 11.93 15.05 -13.40
N PHE A 78 10.62 15.26 -13.59
CA PHE A 78 9.79 16.01 -12.63
C PHE A 78 9.79 15.38 -11.24
N CYS A 79 9.72 14.04 -11.13
CA CYS A 79 9.79 13.36 -9.83
C CYS A 79 11.15 13.55 -9.14
N VAL A 80 12.24 13.48 -9.91
CA VAL A 80 13.58 13.69 -9.34
C VAL A 80 13.76 15.14 -8.89
N VAL A 81 13.37 16.09 -9.74
CA VAL A 81 13.42 17.52 -9.42
C VAL A 81 12.56 17.84 -8.20
N SER A 82 11.36 17.26 -8.07
CA SER A 82 10.49 17.53 -6.92
C SER A 82 11.10 17.07 -5.59
N VAL A 83 11.80 15.92 -5.56
CA VAL A 83 12.53 15.46 -4.37
C VAL A 83 13.66 16.43 -4.01
N PHE A 84 14.46 16.88 -4.99
CA PHE A 84 15.51 17.86 -4.74
C PHE A 84 14.95 19.21 -4.26
N SER A 85 13.85 19.67 -4.85
CA SER A 85 13.16 20.89 -4.40
C SER A 85 12.63 20.76 -2.97
N ALA A 86 12.11 19.59 -2.58
CA ALA A 86 11.64 19.36 -1.22
C ALA A 86 12.79 19.44 -0.19
N LEU A 87 13.93 18.83 -0.52
CA LEU A 87 15.16 18.94 0.30
C LEU A 87 15.66 20.38 0.37
N ALA A 88 15.61 21.12 -0.74
CA ALA A 88 15.98 22.52 -0.78
C ALA A 88 15.07 23.39 0.10
N PHE A 89 13.75 23.20 0.05
CA PHE A 89 12.80 23.92 0.89
C PHE A 89 13.06 23.69 2.38
N VAL A 90 13.19 22.42 2.81
CA VAL A 90 13.47 22.17 4.23
C VAL A 90 14.82 22.77 4.65
N SER A 91 15.85 22.68 3.80
CA SER A 91 17.19 23.21 4.10
C SER A 91 17.19 24.73 4.23
N ILE A 92 16.55 25.43 3.29
CA ILE A 92 16.44 26.89 3.30
C ILE A 92 15.59 27.36 4.48
N GLY A 93 14.46 26.68 4.74
CA GLY A 93 13.62 26.96 5.91
C GLY A 93 14.41 26.85 7.21
N LEU A 94 15.09 25.72 7.42
CA LEU A 94 15.90 25.46 8.61
C LEU A 94 17.05 26.45 8.77
N TRP A 95 17.67 26.84 7.65
CA TRP A 95 18.72 27.86 7.66
C TRP A 95 18.17 29.21 8.13
N ASN A 96 17.02 29.62 7.61
CA ASN A 96 16.42 30.92 7.89
C ASN A 96 15.72 31.01 9.25
N ALA A 97 15.20 29.90 9.79
CA ALA A 97 14.40 29.95 11.01
C ALA A 97 15.20 30.36 12.26
N SER A 98 14.57 31.13 13.13
CA SER A 98 15.13 31.58 14.41
C SER A 98 14.99 30.55 15.53
N LEU A 99 15.26 29.27 15.22
CA LEU A 99 15.23 28.15 16.16
C LEU A 99 16.60 27.92 16.82
N THR A 100 16.59 27.27 17.99
CA THR A 100 17.81 26.77 18.61
C THR A 100 18.46 25.71 17.71
N LEU A 101 19.79 25.61 17.72
CA LEU A 101 20.51 24.66 16.87
C LEU A 101 20.08 23.20 17.09
N SER A 102 19.74 22.83 18.33
CA SER A 102 19.21 21.51 18.68
C SER A 102 17.86 21.21 18.04
N GLU A 103 16.94 22.19 18.03
CA GLU A 103 15.61 22.06 17.41
C GLU A 103 15.73 21.97 15.89
N LYS A 104 16.62 22.76 15.28
CA LYS A 104 16.93 22.66 13.84
C LYS A 104 17.41 21.27 13.47
N GLY A 105 18.35 20.73 14.26
CA GLY A 105 18.85 19.37 14.07
C GLY A 105 17.74 18.32 14.20
N PHE A 106 16.89 18.46 15.21
CA PHE A 106 15.75 17.57 15.42
C PHE A 106 14.82 17.53 14.20
N TYR A 107 14.43 18.69 13.66
CA TYR A 107 13.58 18.76 12.47
C TYR A 107 14.24 18.16 11.22
N GLY A 108 15.53 18.45 10.99
CA GLY A 108 16.26 17.89 9.86
C GLY A 108 16.32 16.36 9.92
N ILE A 109 16.66 15.80 11.08
CA ILE A 109 16.75 14.36 11.27
C ILE A 109 15.36 13.71 11.17
N ALA A 110 14.34 14.27 11.82
CA ALA A 110 12.98 13.75 11.76
C ALA A 110 12.41 13.78 10.33
N TYR A 111 12.73 14.81 9.54
CA TYR A 111 12.36 14.91 8.13
C TYR A 111 13.01 13.79 7.31
N VAL A 112 14.33 13.63 7.40
CA VAL A 112 15.06 12.58 6.67
C VAL A 112 14.62 11.18 7.09
N LEU A 113 14.40 10.95 8.39
CA LEU A 113 13.86 9.71 8.92
C LEU A 113 12.49 9.40 8.32
N SER A 114 11.61 10.40 8.23
CA SER A 114 10.27 10.25 7.64
C SER A 114 10.35 9.89 6.15
N LEU A 115 11.23 10.54 5.39
CA LEU A 115 11.47 10.22 3.97
C LEU A 115 11.99 8.80 3.79
N TYR A 116 12.96 8.38 4.60
CA TYR A 116 13.48 7.03 4.54
C TYR A 116 12.43 5.98 4.91
N ALA A 117 11.68 6.23 5.99
CA ALA A 117 10.67 5.31 6.49
C ALA A 117 9.51 5.14 5.49
N VAL A 118 9.05 6.20 4.83
CA VAL A 118 7.98 6.08 3.81
C VAL A 118 8.44 5.27 2.59
N ILE A 119 9.72 5.36 2.22
CA ILE A 119 10.32 4.53 1.17
C ILE A 119 10.34 3.06 1.60
N ALA A 120 10.74 2.77 2.85
CA ALA A 120 10.74 1.42 3.40
C ALA A 120 9.32 0.82 3.45
N VAL A 121 8.33 1.61 3.90
CA VAL A 121 6.92 1.22 3.91
C VAL A 121 6.43 0.87 2.50
N GLN A 122 6.74 1.69 1.49
CA GLN A 122 6.35 1.40 0.11
C GLN A 122 6.97 0.12 -0.44
N LYS A 123 8.26 -0.12 -0.16
CA LYS A 123 8.94 -1.36 -0.54
C LYS A 123 8.25 -2.57 0.12
N ASN A 124 7.95 -2.49 1.41
CA ASN A 124 7.26 -3.57 2.13
C ASN A 124 5.87 -3.85 1.59
N VAL A 125 5.06 -2.82 1.37
CA VAL A 125 3.70 -2.96 0.81
C VAL A 125 3.76 -3.58 -0.59
N ARG A 126 4.75 -3.20 -1.40
CA ARG A 126 4.98 -3.80 -2.73
C ARG A 126 5.33 -5.28 -2.59
N ASP A 127 6.32 -5.60 -1.77
CA ASP A 127 6.85 -6.96 -1.67
C ASP A 127 5.75 -7.94 -1.23
N ILE A 128 4.86 -7.52 -0.33
CA ILE A 128 3.67 -8.30 0.09
C ILE A 128 2.71 -8.57 -1.09
N LYS A 129 2.41 -7.56 -1.93
CA LYS A 129 1.53 -7.73 -3.12
C LYS A 129 2.10 -8.77 -4.08
N SER A 130 3.41 -8.76 -4.28
CA SER A 130 4.10 -9.71 -5.15
C SER A 130 4.05 -11.15 -4.61
N VAL A 131 3.87 -11.36 -3.30
CA VAL A 131 3.63 -12.69 -2.70
C VAL A 131 2.20 -13.17 -2.96
N HIS A 132 1.22 -12.27 -2.80
CA HIS A 132 -0.19 -12.64 -2.98
C HIS A 132 -0.52 -13.02 -4.42
N GLN A 133 0.09 -12.34 -5.40
CA GLN A 133 -0.07 -12.72 -6.82
C GLN A 133 0.49 -14.11 -7.11
N GLU A 134 1.67 -14.45 -6.58
CA GLU A 134 2.29 -15.76 -6.76
C GLU A 134 1.42 -16.89 -6.17
N LYS A 135 0.88 -16.67 -4.97
CA LYS A 135 -0.03 -17.63 -4.32
C LYS A 135 -1.35 -17.82 -5.08
N ASN A 136 -1.84 -16.78 -5.76
CA ASN A 136 -3.08 -16.85 -6.53
C ASN A 136 -2.88 -17.52 -7.90
N SER A 137 -1.75 -17.23 -8.58
CA SER A 137 -1.39 -17.89 -9.83
C SER A 137 -1.07 -19.39 -9.65
N GLY A 138 -0.49 -19.78 -8.51
CA GLY A 138 -0.25 -21.19 -8.17
C GLY A 138 -1.53 -22.00 -7.88
N ARG A 139 -2.63 -21.34 -7.53
CA ARG A 139 -3.96 -21.98 -7.38
C ARG A 139 -4.72 -22.12 -8.69
N GLY A 140 -4.38 -21.33 -9.72
CA GLY A 140 -5.01 -21.41 -11.04
C GLY A 140 -4.59 -22.61 -11.89
N PHE A 141 -3.52 -23.31 -11.52
CA PHE A 141 -3.06 -24.53 -12.21
C PHE A 141 -3.40 -25.83 -11.45
N ASN A 142 -3.51 -25.75 -10.12
CA ASN A 142 -3.92 -26.87 -9.26
C ASN A 142 -5.35 -26.69 -8.74
N ALA A 143 -6.27 -26.23 -9.60
CA ALA A 143 -7.67 -26.52 -9.37
C ALA A 143 -7.88 -28.02 -9.64
N GLU A 144 -7.39 -28.85 -8.72
CA GLU A 144 -8.05 -30.11 -8.42
C GLU A 144 -9.50 -29.74 -8.10
N PRO A 145 -10.52 -30.39 -8.70
CA PRO A 145 -11.91 -30.05 -8.43
C PRO A 145 -12.08 -30.12 -6.93
N ALA A 146 -12.46 -28.97 -6.37
CA ALA A 146 -12.63 -28.82 -4.96
C ALA A 146 -13.65 -29.89 -4.52
N ALA A 147 -13.36 -30.55 -3.39
CA ALA A 147 -14.08 -31.71 -2.86
C ALA A 147 -15.60 -31.48 -2.64
N ASP A 148 -16.07 -30.27 -2.92
CA ASP A 148 -17.44 -29.80 -3.06
C ASP A 148 -18.21 -30.45 -4.22
N GLU A 149 -17.58 -30.96 -5.28
CA GLU A 149 -18.30 -31.69 -6.36
C GLU A 149 -18.52 -33.18 -6.07
N VAL A 150 -17.59 -33.84 -5.38
CA VAL A 150 -17.74 -35.27 -5.00
C VAL A 150 -18.79 -35.43 -3.89
N PHE A 151 -18.95 -34.42 -3.03
CA PHE A 151 -19.98 -34.39 -2.01
C PHE A 151 -21.40 -34.18 -2.59
N ASN A 152 -21.53 -33.49 -3.73
CA ASN A 152 -22.82 -33.24 -4.39
C ASN A 152 -23.29 -34.39 -5.31
N LEU A 153 -22.39 -35.30 -5.67
CA LEU A 153 -22.76 -36.50 -6.44
C LEU A 153 -23.35 -37.60 -5.54
N HIS A 154 -22.99 -37.64 -4.26
CA HIS A 154 -23.51 -38.62 -3.30
C HIS A 154 -24.92 -38.27 -2.80
N SER A 155 -25.27 -36.98 -2.72
CA SER A 155 -26.63 -36.54 -2.34
C SER A 155 -27.68 -36.69 -3.43
N SER A 156 -27.27 -36.98 -4.68
CA SER A 156 -28.18 -37.11 -5.83
C SER A 156 -28.56 -38.57 -6.14
N ILE A 157 -28.02 -39.55 -5.41
CA ILE A 157 -28.25 -40.99 -5.65
C ILE A 157 -29.28 -41.57 -4.66
N ASP A 158 -29.51 -40.94 -3.50
CA ASP A 158 -30.47 -41.40 -2.48
C ASP A 158 -31.91 -40.85 -2.66
N SER A 159 -32.20 -40.12 -3.74
CA SER A 159 -33.57 -39.70 -4.09
C SER A 159 -34.17 -40.54 -5.22
N ASP A 160 -33.93 -41.85 -5.16
CA ASP A 160 -34.84 -42.81 -5.76
C ASP A 160 -36.12 -42.86 -4.87
N HIS A 161 -37.22 -43.30 -5.47
CA HIS A 161 -38.08 -44.24 -4.76
C HIS A 161 -39.11 -43.77 -3.72
N SER A 162 -39.83 -42.67 -3.95
CA SER A 162 -41.17 -42.50 -3.35
C SER A 162 -41.98 -41.44 -4.10
N ASP A 163 -42.86 -41.90 -5.01
CA ASP A 163 -44.21 -41.36 -5.28
C ASP A 163 -44.74 -41.87 -6.63
N SER A 164 -44.67 -43.20 -6.82
CA SER A 164 -45.61 -43.92 -7.65
C SER A 164 -46.76 -44.39 -6.75
N HIS A 165 -47.87 -43.63 -6.77
CA HIS A 165 -49.27 -44.06 -6.59
C HIS A 165 -50.10 -42.93 -5.98
N SER A 166 -50.66 -42.09 -6.82
CA SER A 166 -52.07 -41.70 -6.72
C SER A 166 -52.56 -41.31 -8.10
N ALA A 167 -53.33 -42.22 -8.66
CA ALA A 167 -53.92 -42.18 -9.98
C ALA A 167 -55.05 -41.13 -10.04
N GLU A 168 -55.11 -40.43 -11.17
CA GLU A 168 -56.28 -40.48 -12.07
C GLU A 168 -57.64 -40.00 -11.49
N SER A 169 -58.02 -38.76 -11.81
CA SER A 169 -59.42 -38.44 -12.14
C SER A 169 -59.60 -37.08 -12.82
N SER A 170 -60.17 -37.12 -14.02
CA SER A 170 -61.04 -36.12 -14.69
C SER A 170 -60.54 -34.67 -14.83
N ALA A 171 -60.13 -34.22 -16.01
CA ALA A 171 -60.96 -33.88 -17.17
C ALA A 171 -61.86 -32.62 -16.99
N THR A 172 -61.62 -31.66 -17.91
CA THR A 172 -62.56 -30.72 -18.57
C THR A 172 -63.03 -29.41 -17.90
N ASP A 173 -63.14 -28.39 -18.80
CA ASP A 173 -63.86 -27.10 -18.77
C ASP A 173 -63.22 -25.89 -18.03
N VAL A 174 -62.85 -24.75 -18.65
CA VAL A 174 -63.51 -23.76 -19.56
C VAL A 174 -64.45 -22.77 -18.85
N LYS A 175 -64.16 -21.46 -19.06
CA LYS A 175 -64.92 -20.22 -18.73
C LYS A 175 -65.02 -19.89 -17.23
N ILE A 176 -64.85 -18.65 -16.77
CA ILE A 176 -65.23 -17.31 -17.28
C ILE A 176 -64.11 -16.31 -17.00
#